data_AF-A0A6H5HB56-F1
#
_entry.id   AF-A0A6H5HB56-F1
#
_cell.length_a   1.000
_cell.length_b   1.000
_cell.length_c   1.000
_cell.angle_alpha   90.00
_cell.angle_beta   90.00
_cell.angle_gamma   90.00
#
_symmetry.space_group_name_H-M   'P 1'
#
loop_
_entity.id
_entity.type
_entity.pdbx_description
1 polymer ?
#
loop_
_entity_poly.entity_id
_entity_poly.type
_entity_poly.pdbx_seq_one_letter_code
_entity_poly.pdbx_strand_id
1 'polypeptide(L)'
;MSTPYNPTGNGQIERENGTIWRTISLALKTNNLEVSDWEAVLADALHSIRSLLCTATNETPHERMFRHHRRSSNGCTLPSWLTPSAKVLMKKHVRASKYDPLVEEVELIEVNPQYARVKLEDGRETSVSLKHLAPCGGDATHFREESESEDEEPE
;
A
#
# COMPACT_ATOMS: atom_id res chain seq x y z
N MET A 1 -11.76 26.82 20.59
CA MET A 1 -11.33 27.40 21.88
C MET A 1 -12.29 26.85 22.93
N SER A 2 -11.84 25.98 23.84
CA SER A 2 -12.72 25.42 24.89
C SER A 2 -12.75 26.34 26.10
N THR A 3 -13.90 26.44 26.76
CA THR A 3 -13.99 27.14 28.05
C THR A 3 -13.28 26.33 29.14
N PRO A 4 -12.76 26.98 30.20
CA PRO A 4 -12.18 26.27 31.34
C PRO A 4 -13.13 25.19 31.88
N TYR A 5 -12.59 24.02 32.23
CA TYR A 5 -13.32 22.88 32.82
C TYR A 5 -14.52 22.37 32.01
N ASN A 6 -14.51 22.56 30.69
CA ASN A 6 -15.57 22.08 29.80
C ASN A 6 -15.02 21.05 28.79
N PRO A 7 -15.01 19.75 29.13
CA PRO A 7 -14.48 18.70 28.25
C PRO A 7 -15.29 18.56 26.96
N THR A 8 -16.58 18.93 26.97
CA THR A 8 -17.46 18.88 25.79
C THR A 8 -16.95 19.77 24.67
N GLY A 9 -16.29 20.89 25.00
CA GLY A 9 -15.67 21.78 24.01
C GLY A 9 -14.57 21.11 23.18
N ASN A 10 -13.97 20.03 23.68
CA ASN A 10 -12.95 19.23 23.01
C ASN A 10 -13.46 17.82 22.65
N GLY A 11 -14.78 17.64 22.53
CA GLY A 11 -15.42 16.33 22.42
C GLY A 11 -14.92 15.43 21.28
N GLN A 12 -14.37 16.00 20.19
CA GLN A 12 -13.71 15.22 19.14
C GLN A 12 -12.46 14.50 19.67
N ILE A 13 -11.59 15.21 20.39
CA ILE A 13 -10.37 14.65 20.96
C ILE A 13 -10.69 13.70 22.10
N GLU A 14 -11.68 14.03 22.94
CA GLU A 14 -12.12 13.13 24.02
C GLU A 14 -12.64 11.78 23.49
N ARG A 15 -13.43 11.83 22.39
CA ARG A 15 -13.87 10.61 21.71
C ARG A 15 -12.69 9.83 21.13
N GLU A 16 -11.73 10.53 20.53
CA GLU A 16 -10.53 9.93 19.94
C GLU A 16 -9.66 9.25 21.00
N ASN A 17 -9.47 9.88 22.16
CA ASN A 17 -8.77 9.28 23.31
C ASN A 17 -9.39 7.93 23.70
N GLY A 18 -10.72 7.86 23.75
CA GLY A 18 -11.45 6.62 24.01
C GLY A 18 -11.28 5.56 22.92
N THR A 19 -11.14 5.96 21.65
CA THR A 19 -10.83 5.04 20.54
C THR A 19 -9.40 4.51 20.65
N ILE A 20 -8.42 5.37 20.91
CA ILE A 20 -7.01 5.00 21.11
C ILE A 20 -6.90 3.96 22.23
N TRP A 21 -7.48 4.24 23.40
CA TRP A 21 -7.39 3.33 24.54
C TRP A 21 -8.05 1.96 24.29
N ARG A 22 -9.20 1.93 23.60
CA ARG A 22 -9.85 0.67 23.20
C ARG A 22 -8.99 -0.15 22.26
N THR A 23 -8.35 0.49 21.28
CA THR A 23 -7.47 -0.20 20.33
C THR A 23 -6.19 -0.71 21.01
N ILE A 24 -5.61 0.07 21.93
CA ILE A 24 -4.48 -0.39 22.77
C ILE A 24 -4.90 -1.59 23.61
N SER A 25 -6.03 -1.51 24.30
CA SER A 25 -6.55 -2.62 25.12
C SER A 25 -6.79 -3.89 24.31
N LEU A 26 -7.26 -3.75 23.06
CA LEU A 26 -7.41 -4.86 22.13
C LEU A 26 -6.05 -5.44 21.74
N ALA A 27 -5.10 -4.60 21.34
CA ALA A 27 -3.77 -5.03 20.93
C ALA A 27 -2.99 -5.72 22.07
N LEU A 28 -3.11 -5.22 23.30
CA LEU A 28 -2.54 -5.87 24.50
C LEU A 28 -3.10 -7.27 24.71
N LYS A 29 -4.43 -7.43 24.60
CA LYS A 29 -5.09 -8.75 24.72
C LYS A 29 -4.65 -9.71 23.61
N THR A 30 -4.54 -9.24 22.37
CA THR A 30 -4.07 -10.05 21.25
C THR A 30 -2.64 -10.55 21.44
N ASN A 31 -1.76 -9.73 22.02
CA ASN A 31 -0.37 -10.08 22.28
C ASN A 31 -0.14 -10.69 23.67
N ASN A 32 -1.19 -10.89 24.46
CA ASN A 32 -1.15 -11.42 25.83
C ASN A 32 -0.19 -10.63 26.76
N LEU A 33 -0.21 -9.30 26.64
CA LEU A 33 0.62 -8.35 27.41
C LEU A 33 -0.19 -7.69 28.54
N GLU A 34 0.50 -7.19 29.56
CA GLU A 34 -0.13 -6.41 30.62
C GLU A 34 -0.40 -4.96 30.21
N VAL A 35 -1.32 -4.29 30.90
CA VAL A 35 -1.68 -2.87 30.63
C VAL A 35 -0.50 -1.93 30.80
N SER A 36 0.47 -2.29 31.64
CA SER A 36 1.72 -1.56 31.84
C SER A 36 2.56 -1.44 30.56
N ASP A 37 2.45 -2.42 29.65
CA ASP A 37 3.21 -2.49 28.40
C ASP A 37 2.49 -1.79 27.22
N TRP A 38 1.57 -0.87 27.51
CA TRP A 38 0.76 -0.16 26.51
C TRP A 38 1.61 0.55 25.43
N GLU A 39 2.82 0.99 25.78
CA GLU A 39 3.73 1.67 24.85
C GLU A 39 4.19 0.73 23.72
N ALA A 40 4.39 -0.57 24.01
CA ALA A 40 4.84 -1.54 23.03
C ALA A 40 3.83 -1.73 21.88
N VAL A 41 2.53 -1.59 22.17
CA VAL A 41 1.45 -1.76 21.18
C VAL A 41 0.93 -0.43 20.63
N LEU A 42 1.43 0.71 21.13
CA LEU A 42 0.92 2.03 20.75
C LEU A 42 1.07 2.27 19.26
N ALA A 43 2.24 1.94 18.69
CA ALA A 43 2.52 2.12 17.27
C ALA A 43 1.53 1.34 16.39
N ASP A 44 1.23 0.10 16.76
CA ASP A 44 0.30 -0.77 16.04
C ASP A 44 -1.15 -0.30 16.18
N ALA A 45 -1.57 0.12 17.38
CA ALA A 45 -2.89 0.68 17.60
C ALA A 45 -3.12 1.95 16.78
N LEU A 46 -2.15 2.85 16.81
CA LEU A 46 -2.12 4.09 16.03
C LEU A 46 -2.05 3.82 14.52
N HIS A 47 -1.40 2.72 14.11
CA HIS A 47 -1.39 2.27 12.74
C HIS A 47 -2.80 1.86 12.31
N SER A 48 -3.44 0.96 13.05
CA SER A 48 -4.78 0.48 12.73
C SER A 48 -5.80 1.61 12.65
N ILE A 49 -5.80 2.54 13.61
CA ILE A 49 -6.74 3.69 13.60
C ILE A 49 -6.60 4.52 12.32
N ARG A 50 -5.38 4.74 11.82
CA ARG A 50 -5.14 5.55 10.61
C ARG A 50 -5.41 4.81 9.30
N SER A 51 -5.38 3.48 9.33
CA SER A 51 -5.56 2.61 8.16
C SER A 51 -6.95 1.98 8.06
N LEU A 52 -7.77 2.05 9.12
CA LEU A 52 -9.12 1.50 9.11
C LEU A 52 -10.09 2.42 8.36
N LEU A 53 -10.92 1.81 7.51
CA LEU A 53 -11.94 2.49 6.72
C LEU A 53 -13.00 3.09 7.67
N CYS A 54 -13.24 4.39 7.54
CA CYS A 54 -14.38 5.02 8.22
C CYS A 54 -15.65 4.73 7.42
N THR A 55 -16.59 3.98 7.97
CA THR A 55 -17.85 3.62 7.28
C THR A 55 -18.72 4.81 6.94
N ALA A 56 -18.58 5.93 7.66
CA ALA A 56 -19.35 7.15 7.39
C ALA A 56 -18.80 7.95 6.18
N THR A 57 -17.50 7.88 5.90
CA THR A 57 -16.86 8.65 4.83
C THR A 57 -16.30 7.77 3.71
N ASN A 58 -16.35 6.45 3.86
CA ASN A 58 -15.77 5.47 2.93
C ASN A 58 -14.31 5.74 2.56
N GLU A 59 -13.56 6.36 3.47
CA GLU A 59 -12.15 6.73 3.32
C GLU A 59 -11.43 6.51 4.65
N THR A 60 -10.13 6.22 4.61
CA THR A 60 -9.31 6.18 5.83
C THR A 60 -8.89 7.59 6.26
N PRO A 61 -8.65 7.83 7.56
CA PRO A 61 -8.12 9.12 8.03
C PRO A 61 -6.81 9.53 7.32
N HIS A 62 -5.98 8.55 6.95
CA HIS A 62 -4.73 8.79 6.25
C HIS A 62 -4.94 9.24 4.79
N GLU A 63 -5.80 8.54 4.03
CA GLU A 63 -6.11 8.92 2.65
C GLU A 63 -6.70 10.32 2.59
N ARG A 64 -7.60 10.65 3.53
CA ARG A 64 -8.19 11.99 3.59
C ARG A 64 -7.16 13.09 3.84
N MET A 65 -6.09 12.78 4.58
CA MET A 65 -5.03 13.73 4.90
C MET A 65 -3.96 13.84 3.80
N PHE A 66 -3.51 12.72 3.25
CA PHE A 66 -2.34 12.66 2.36
C PHE A 66 -2.66 12.34 0.90
N ARG A 67 -3.92 12.03 0.57
CA ARG A 67 -4.39 11.68 -0.79
C ARG A 67 -3.67 10.48 -1.42
N HIS A 68 -3.13 9.59 -0.58
CA HIS A 68 -2.58 8.32 -1.00
C HIS A 68 -2.83 7.26 0.07
N HIS A 69 -2.86 6.00 -0.37
CA HIS A 69 -3.02 4.85 0.51
C HIS A 69 -1.88 4.77 1.52
N ARG A 70 -2.21 4.35 2.75
CA ARG A 70 -1.21 4.08 3.78
C ARG A 70 -0.53 2.74 3.50
N ARG A 71 0.80 2.69 3.61
CA ARG A 71 1.54 1.42 3.54
C ARG A 71 1.24 0.58 4.78
N SER A 72 1.10 -0.74 4.63
CA SER A 72 0.82 -1.67 5.74
C SER A 72 1.90 -1.62 6.82
N SER A 73 1.53 -1.91 8.07
CA SER A 73 2.46 -1.99 9.22
C SER A 73 3.49 -3.09 9.03
N ASN A 74 3.07 -4.19 8.38
CA ASN A 74 3.81 -5.45 8.31
C ASN A 74 4.34 -5.75 6.89
N GLY A 75 4.10 -4.88 5.90
CA GLY A 75 4.42 -5.22 4.52
C GLY A 75 4.56 -4.03 3.60
N CYS A 76 5.68 -3.99 2.90
CA CYS A 76 5.83 -3.27 1.65
C CYS A 76 4.85 -3.86 0.63
N THR A 77 3.72 -3.20 0.38
CA THR A 77 2.85 -3.58 -0.72
C THR A 77 3.52 -3.21 -2.04
N LEU A 78 3.49 -4.13 -3.00
CA LEU A 78 3.93 -3.84 -4.35
C LEU A 78 2.87 -2.97 -5.03
N PRO A 79 3.28 -1.89 -5.74
CA PRO A 79 2.38 -1.14 -6.62
C PRO A 79 1.65 -2.07 -7.61
N SER A 80 0.39 -1.76 -7.93
CA SER A 80 -0.43 -2.57 -8.84
C SER A 80 0.18 -2.75 -10.24
N TRP A 81 1.01 -1.81 -10.70
CA TRP A 81 1.71 -1.92 -11.98
C TRP A 81 2.93 -2.85 -11.95
N LEU A 82 3.43 -3.22 -10.77
CA LEU A 82 4.53 -4.18 -10.59
C LEU A 82 3.98 -5.62 -10.53
N THR A 83 3.21 -5.99 -11.55
CA THR A 83 2.63 -7.32 -11.72
C THR A 83 3.54 -8.18 -12.60
N PRO A 84 3.74 -9.47 -12.32
CA PRO A 84 4.42 -10.39 -13.24
C PRO A 84 3.82 -10.32 -14.65
N SER A 85 4.66 -10.44 -15.67
CA SER A 85 4.33 -10.31 -17.10
C SER A 85 3.87 -8.93 -17.55
N ALA A 86 3.90 -7.90 -16.70
CA ALA A 86 3.66 -6.53 -17.14
C ALA A 86 4.90 -5.95 -17.85
N LYS A 87 4.66 -5.15 -18.90
CA LYS A 87 5.69 -4.33 -19.52
C LYS A 87 5.95 -3.09 -18.66
N VAL A 88 7.21 -2.85 -18.33
CA VAL A 88 7.65 -1.71 -17.53
C VAL A 88 8.87 -1.04 -18.12
N LEU A 89 9.09 0.21 -17.75
CA LEU A 89 10.25 0.99 -18.15
C LEU A 89 11.37 0.82 -17.12
N MET A 90 12.52 0.33 -17.56
CA MET A 90 13.74 0.20 -16.76
C MET A 90 14.73 1.31 -17.11
N LYS A 91 15.30 1.98 -16.10
CA LYS A 91 16.33 3.01 -16.31
C LYS A 91 17.65 2.41 -16.83
N LYS A 92 18.15 2.94 -17.96
CA LYS A 92 19.51 2.64 -18.46
C LYS A 92 20.55 3.45 -17.68
N HIS A 93 21.41 2.76 -16.93
CA HIS A 93 22.49 3.40 -16.16
C HIS A 93 23.71 3.75 -17.03
N VAL A 94 24.05 2.87 -17.97
CA VAL A 94 25.15 3.04 -18.91
C VAL A 94 24.56 3.48 -20.25
N ARG A 95 25.01 4.64 -20.75
CA ARG A 95 24.61 5.21 -22.04
C ARG A 95 25.87 5.50 -22.84
N ALA A 96 25.88 5.14 -24.13
CA ALA A 96 27.03 5.39 -25.01
C ALA A 96 26.97 6.82 -25.57
N SER A 97 25.77 7.36 -25.73
CA SER A 97 25.51 8.70 -26.25
C SER A 97 24.53 9.48 -25.37
N LYS A 98 24.60 10.82 -25.41
CA LYS A 98 23.62 11.70 -24.77
C LYS A 98 22.22 11.56 -25.40
N TYR A 99 22.17 11.12 -26.66
CA TYR A 99 20.94 10.95 -27.43
C TYR A 99 20.28 9.58 -27.22
N ASP A 100 20.94 8.66 -26.49
CA ASP A 100 20.35 7.36 -26.20
C ASP A 100 19.15 7.49 -25.25
N PRO A 101 18.11 6.67 -25.43
CA PRO A 101 16.95 6.69 -24.55
C PRO A 101 17.36 6.39 -23.10
N LEU A 102 16.77 7.15 -22.17
CA LEU A 102 17.03 7.04 -20.73
C LEU A 102 16.45 5.76 -20.11
N VAL A 103 15.47 5.18 -20.78
CA VAL A 103 14.69 4.03 -20.31
C VAL A 103 14.58 2.98 -21.41
N GLU A 104 14.41 1.73 -21.00
CA GLU A 104 14.19 0.56 -21.85
C GLU A 104 12.88 -0.11 -21.46
N GLU A 105 12.11 -0.59 -22.43
CA GLU A 105 10.98 -1.46 -22.14
C GLU A 105 11.48 -2.86 -21.79
N VAL A 106 11.04 -3.38 -20.65
CA VAL A 106 11.38 -4.73 -20.17
C VAL A 106 10.12 -5.44 -19.68
N GLU A 107 10.12 -6.76 -19.77
CA GLU A 107 9.05 -7.60 -19.25
C GLU A 107 9.36 -8.04 -17.82
N LEU A 108 8.44 -7.85 -16.88
CA LEU A 108 8.60 -8.37 -15.52
C LEU A 108 8.39 -9.88 -15.50
N ILE A 109 9.31 -10.62 -14.88
CA ILE A 109 9.16 -12.06 -14.67
C ILE A 109 8.71 -12.31 -13.23
N GLU A 110 9.49 -11.83 -12.26
CA GLU A 110 9.25 -12.02 -10.83
C GLU A 110 9.41 -10.70 -10.10
N VAL A 111 8.56 -10.46 -9.11
CA VAL A 111 8.61 -9.24 -8.30
C VAL A 111 8.60 -9.61 -6.83
N ASN A 112 9.51 -9.01 -6.07
CA ASN A 112 9.46 -8.99 -4.63
C ASN A 112 9.64 -7.56 -4.11
N PRO A 113 9.40 -7.28 -2.81
CA PRO A 113 9.51 -5.94 -2.27
C PRO A 113 10.92 -5.29 -2.30
N GLN A 114 11.97 -6.06 -2.60
CA GLN A 114 13.36 -5.60 -2.60
C GLN A 114 13.91 -5.38 -4.02
N TYR A 115 13.55 -6.26 -4.96
CA TYR A 115 14.01 -6.29 -6.33
C TYR A 115 12.98 -6.97 -7.25
N ALA A 116 13.13 -6.76 -8.55
CA ALA A 116 12.39 -7.47 -9.58
C ALA A 116 13.35 -8.14 -10.56
N ARG A 117 12.96 -9.29 -11.09
CA ARG A 117 13.63 -9.91 -12.25
C ARG A 117 12.91 -9.48 -13.51
N VAL A 118 13.68 -8.98 -14.45
CA VAL A 118 13.19 -8.46 -15.72
C VAL A 118 13.86 -9.16 -16.89
N LYS A 119 13.11 -9.34 -17.97
CA LYS A 119 13.59 -9.82 -19.26
C LYS A 119 13.79 -8.65 -20.21
N LEU A 120 15.00 -8.54 -20.74
CA LEU A 120 15.37 -7.58 -21.77
C LEU A 120 14.88 -8.07 -23.14
N GLU A 121 14.82 -7.17 -24.14
CA GLU A 121 14.45 -7.53 -25.52
C GLU A 121 15.39 -8.58 -26.14
N ASP A 122 16.67 -8.59 -25.72
CA ASP A 122 17.68 -9.59 -26.12
C ASP A 122 17.45 -10.97 -25.45
N GLY A 123 16.36 -11.15 -24.70
CA GLY A 123 16.03 -12.38 -23.98
C GLY A 123 16.83 -12.62 -22.70
N ARG A 124 17.79 -11.74 -22.36
CA ARG A 124 18.56 -11.82 -21.11
C ARG A 124 17.71 -11.46 -19.90
N GLU A 125 17.90 -12.21 -18.81
CA GLU A 125 17.27 -11.94 -17.53
C GLU A 125 18.22 -11.20 -16.60
N THR A 126 17.73 -10.15 -15.93
CA THR A 126 18.51 -9.39 -14.96
C THR A 126 17.70 -9.05 -13.72
N SER A 127 18.38 -8.89 -12.59
CA SER A 127 17.77 -8.44 -11.34
C SER A 127 17.98 -6.94 -11.18
N VAL A 128 16.90 -6.21 -10.88
CA VAL A 128 16.89 -4.75 -10.78
C VAL A 128 16.13 -4.28 -9.54
N SER A 129 16.60 -3.17 -8.97
CA SER A 129 15.89 -2.51 -7.86
C SER A 129 14.60 -1.86 -8.34
N LEU A 130 13.54 -1.97 -7.54
CA LEU A 130 12.23 -1.37 -7.83
C LEU A 130 12.28 0.15 -8.07
N LYS A 131 13.31 0.84 -7.53
CA LYS A 131 13.53 2.29 -7.73
C LYS A 131 13.95 2.66 -9.15
N HIS A 132 14.37 1.68 -9.94
CA HIS A 132 14.80 1.87 -11.34
C HIS A 132 13.73 1.47 -12.34
N LEU A 133 12.55 1.10 -11.87
CA LEU A 133 11.40 0.73 -12.68
C LEU A 133 10.35 1.84 -12.63
N ALA A 134 9.64 2.00 -13.74
CA ALA A 134 8.50 2.89 -13.88
C ALA A 134 7.39 2.21 -14.69
N PRO A 135 6.11 2.55 -14.44
CA PRO A 135 5.01 2.03 -15.24
C PRO A 135 5.12 2.51 -16.70
N CYS A 136 4.80 1.62 -17.66
CA CYS A 136 4.57 2.03 -19.04
C CYS A 136 3.27 2.85 -19.11
N GLY A 137 3.29 4.01 -19.78
CA GLY A 137 2.18 4.97 -19.81
C GLY A 137 0.93 4.53 -20.59
N GLY A 138 0.79 3.24 -20.92
CA GLY A 138 -0.37 2.65 -21.57
C GLY A 138 -0.92 1.51 -20.74
N ASP A 139 -2.13 1.68 -20.22
CA ASP A 139 -3.04 0.64 -19.72
C ASP A 139 -2.51 -0.32 -18.63
N ALA A 140 -2.36 0.20 -17.41
CA ALA A 140 -2.28 -0.63 -16.19
C ALA A 140 -3.63 -0.69 -15.44
N THR A 141 -4.74 -0.76 -16.18
CA THR A 141 -6.07 -1.08 -15.66
C THR A 141 -6.69 -2.20 -16.49
N HIS A 142 -6.04 -3.37 -16.53
CA HIS A 142 -6.75 -4.59 -16.88
C HIS A 142 -7.32 -5.16 -15.56
N PHE A 143 -8.53 -4.71 -15.20
CA PHE A 143 -9.37 -5.54 -14.34
C PHE A 143 -9.58 -6.84 -15.11
N ARG A 144 -9.17 -7.96 -14.52
CA ARG A 144 -9.56 -9.27 -15.01
C ARG A 144 -11.05 -9.39 -14.69
N GLU A 145 -11.90 -9.05 -15.65
CA GLU A 145 -13.30 -9.48 -15.63
C GLU A 145 -13.25 -11.00 -15.53
N GLU A 146 -13.75 -11.54 -14.41
CA GLU A 146 -14.10 -12.94 -14.33
C GLU A 146 -15.18 -13.16 -15.38
N SER A 147 -14.84 -13.88 -16.44
CA SER A 147 -15.81 -14.36 -17.41
C SER A 147 -16.85 -15.17 -16.65
N GLU A 148 -18.07 -14.65 -16.57
CA GLU A 148 -19.26 -15.44 -16.24
C GLU A 148 -19.27 -16.64 -17.21
N SER A 149 -19.08 -17.82 -16.64
CA SER A 149 -19.44 -19.07 -17.31
C SER A 149 -20.96 -19.07 -17.43
N GLU A 150 -21.47 -18.85 -18.64
CA GLU A 150 -22.85 -19.18 -18.98
C GLU A 150 -23.03 -20.68 -18.75
N ASP A 151 -23.70 -21.04 -17.65
CA ASP A 151 -24.22 -22.38 -17.44
C ASP A 151 -25.33 -22.61 -18.48
N GLU A 152 -24.98 -23.38 -19.52
CA GLU A 152 -25.90 -23.95 -20.49
C GLU A 152 -26.73 -25.04 -19.78
N GLU A 153 -27.96 -24.72 -19.36
CA GLU A 153 -28.93 -25.71 -18.86
C GLU A 153 -29.35 -26.65 -20.01
N PRO A 154 -29.27 -27.98 -19.84
CA PRO A 154 -29.89 -28.92 -20.75
C PRO A 154 -31.32 -29.29 -20.29
N GLU A 155 -32.22 -29.21 -21.28
CA GLU A 155 -33.60 -29.76 -21.43
C GLU A 155 -34.79 -29.12 -20.69
#